data_AF-A0A851JRE2-F1
#
_entry.id   AF-A0A851JRE2-F1
#
_cell.length_a   1.000
_cell.length_b   1.000
_cell.length_c   1.000
_cell.angle_alpha   90.00
_cell.angle_beta   90.00
_cell.angle_gamma   90.00
#
_symmetry.space_group_name_H-M   'P 1'
#
loop_
_entity.id
_entity.type
_entity.pdbx_description
1 polymer ?
#
loop_
_entity_poly.entity_id
_entity_poly.type
_entity_poly.pdbx_seq_one_letter_code
_entity_poly.pdbx_strand_id
1 'polypeptide(L)'
;DQPVATTVLATLGKFAASASFSTSYVYAAELFPTVVRQTGVGLCSMAARVAGILAPLVRLLGQYHRAIPMAIFGSTPVLGGLLCTLLPETRGTDLAD
;
A
#
# COMPACT_ATOMS: atom_id res chain seq x y z
N ASP A 1 26.79 4.74 9.76
CA ASP A 1 26.33 6.08 10.18
C ASP A 1 25.86 6.96 9.01
N GLN A 2 24.62 6.78 8.53
CA GLN A 2 23.93 7.82 7.75
C GLN A 2 22.46 7.90 8.19
N PRO A 3 22.19 8.38 9.42
CA PRO A 3 20.83 8.51 9.95
C PRO A 3 19.93 9.34 9.01
N VAL A 4 20.50 10.35 8.35
CA VAL A 4 19.81 11.20 7.38
C VAL A 4 19.27 10.39 6.21
N ALA A 5 20.07 9.47 5.64
CA ALA A 5 19.64 8.65 4.50
C ALA A 5 18.46 7.74 4.86
N THR A 6 18.51 7.11 6.03
CA THR A 6 17.39 6.28 6.52
C THR A 6 16.14 7.11 6.80
N THR A 7 16.27 8.32 7.35
CA THR A 7 15.13 9.20 7.60
C THR A 7 14.50 9.68 6.29
N VAL A 8 15.31 10.08 5.31
CA VAL A 8 14.82 10.48 3.98
C VAL A 8 14.10 9.34 3.28
N LEU A 9 14.64 8.13 3.32
CA LEU A 9 13.99 6.96 2.72
C LEU A 9 12.66 6.63 3.42
N ALA A 10 12.62 6.72 4.75
CA ALA A 10 11.41 6.48 5.53
C ALA A 10 10.33 7.53 5.30
N THR A 11 10.68 8.82 5.21
CA THR A 11 9.72 9.90 4.93
C THR A 11 9.21 9.83 3.50
N LEU A 12 10.07 9.50 2.53
CA LEU A 12 9.67 9.29 1.14
C LEU A 12 8.68 8.12 1.03
N GLY A 13 8.95 7.00 1.70
CA GLY A 13 8.04 5.86 1.74
C GLY A 13 6.67 6.21 2.35
N LYS A 14 6.66 6.96 3.46
CA LYS A 14 5.40 7.45 4.06
C LYS A 14 4.64 8.39 3.13
N PHE A 15 5.33 9.31 2.48
CA PHE A 15 4.73 10.25 1.54
C PHE A 15 4.09 9.51 0.36
N ALA A 16 4.81 8.55 -0.24
CA ALA A 16 4.30 7.72 -1.32
C ALA A 16 3.05 6.94 -0.88
N ALA A 17 3.06 6.32 0.30
CA ALA A 17 1.89 5.60 0.82
C ALA A 17 0.68 6.52 1.01
N SER A 18 0.88 7.74 1.51
CA SER A 18 -0.19 8.73 1.67
C SER A 18 -0.72 9.22 0.32
N ALA A 19 0.16 9.48 -0.63
CA ALA A 19 -0.22 9.88 -1.99
C ALA A 19 -1.05 8.80 -2.67
N SER A 20 -0.59 7.55 -2.63
CA SER A 20 -1.35 6.40 -3.17
C SER A 20 -2.72 6.26 -2.52
N PHE A 21 -2.83 6.40 -1.19
CA PHE A 21 -4.12 6.34 -0.52
C PHE A 21 -5.06 7.47 -0.99
N SER A 22 -4.54 8.69 -1.14
CA SER A 22 -5.32 9.82 -1.63
C SER A 22 -5.77 9.61 -3.08
N THR A 23 -4.89 9.11 -3.95
CA THR A 23 -5.24 8.83 -5.36
C THR A 23 -6.29 7.74 -5.46
N SER A 24 -6.13 6.61 -4.77
CA SER A 24 -7.13 5.53 -4.75
C SER A 24 -8.48 6.01 -4.22
N TYR A 25 -8.48 6.95 -3.28
CA TYR A 25 -9.70 7.53 -2.72
C TYR A 25 -10.44 8.46 -3.69
N VAL A 26 -9.71 9.23 -4.49
CA VAL A 26 -10.28 10.05 -5.58
C VAL A 26 -10.82 9.13 -6.68
N TYR A 27 -10.04 8.12 -7.08
CA TYR A 27 -10.45 7.12 -8.07
C TYR A 27 -11.73 6.38 -7.66
N ALA A 28 -11.82 6.00 -6.38
CA ALA A 28 -13.01 5.36 -5.85
C ALA A 28 -14.22 6.31 -5.79
N ALA A 29 -14.01 7.62 -5.65
CA ALA A 29 -15.08 8.61 -5.69
C ALA A 29 -15.59 8.88 -7.11
N GLU A 30 -14.73 8.73 -8.12
CA GLU A 30 -15.09 8.87 -9.54
C GLU A 30 -15.77 7.61 -10.08
N LEU A 31 -15.34 6.43 -9.64
CA LEU A 31 -15.80 5.14 -10.19
C LEU A 31 -16.96 4.50 -9.42
N PHE A 32 -17.13 4.80 -8.12
CA PHE A 32 -18.10 4.11 -7.27
C PHE A 32 -19.06 5.07 -6.53
N PRO A 33 -20.36 4.73 -6.42
CA PRO A 33 -21.30 5.48 -5.60
C PRO A 33 -20.89 5.44 -4.12
N THR A 34 -21.29 6.47 -3.35
CA THR A 34 -20.87 6.76 -1.96
C THR A 34 -20.89 5.57 -0.98
N VAL A 35 -21.73 4.56 -1.23
CA VAL A 35 -21.84 3.31 -0.45
C VAL A 35 -20.59 2.43 -0.47
N VAL A 36 -19.79 2.41 -1.54
CA VAL A 36 -18.64 1.47 -1.65
C VAL A 36 -17.34 2.07 -1.09
N ARG A 37 -17.30 3.40 -0.92
CA ARG A 37 -16.12 4.14 -0.46
C ARG A 37 -15.73 3.83 0.98
N GLN A 38 -16.70 3.76 1.89
CA GLN A 38 -16.43 3.35 3.28
C GLN A 38 -15.97 1.89 3.36
N THR A 39 -16.50 1.01 2.50
CA THR A 39 -16.09 -0.39 2.41
C THR A 39 -14.63 -0.52 1.96
N GLY A 40 -14.18 0.28 0.99
CA GLY A 40 -12.78 0.30 0.55
C GLY A 40 -11.80 0.72 1.65
N VAL A 41 -12.13 1.77 2.41
CA VAL A 41 -11.32 2.20 3.57
C VAL A 41 -11.35 1.15 4.69
N GLY A 42 -12.49 0.49 4.91
CA GLY A 42 -12.63 -0.62 5.84
C GLY A 42 -11.75 -1.81 5.47
N LEU A 43 -11.75 -2.21 4.19
CA LEU A 43 -10.90 -3.28 3.66
C LEU A 43 -9.41 -2.95 3.81
N CYS A 44 -8.99 -1.71 3.49
CA CYS A 44 -7.60 -1.28 3.71
C CYS A 44 -7.22 -1.36 5.19
N SER A 45 -8.13 -0.98 6.10
CA SER A 45 -7.89 -1.07 7.53
C SER A 45 -7.78 -2.52 8.00
N MET A 46 -8.62 -3.42 7.51
CA MET A 46 -8.51 -4.85 7.82
C MET A 46 -7.20 -5.44 7.29
N ALA A 47 -6.81 -5.10 6.05
CA ALA A 47 -5.54 -5.51 5.47
C ALA A 47 -4.35 -5.00 6.31
N ALA A 48 -4.39 -3.76 6.78
CA ALA A 48 -3.36 -3.21 7.67
C ALA A 48 -3.30 -3.95 9.02
N ARG A 49 -4.44 -4.39 9.57
CA ARG A 49 -4.47 -5.21 10.80
C ARG A 49 -3.87 -6.59 10.56
N VAL A 50 -4.20 -7.24 9.45
CA VAL A 50 -3.60 -8.53 9.06
C VAL A 50 -2.09 -8.38 8.88
N ALA A 51 -1.62 -7.33 8.21
CA ALA A 51 -0.19 -7.03 8.07
C ALA A 51 0.48 -6.81 9.44
N GLY A 52 -0.21 -6.14 10.38
CA GLY A 52 0.27 -5.96 11.75
C GLY A 52 0.41 -7.26 12.54
N ILE A 53 -0.49 -8.23 12.34
CA ILE A 53 -0.41 -9.57 12.95
C ILE A 53 0.72 -10.39 12.31
N LEU A 54 0.91 -10.28 10.99
CA LEU A 54 1.98 -10.97 10.26
C LEU A 54 3.37 -10.38 10.54
N ALA A 55 3.48 -9.10 10.87
CA ALA A 55 4.76 -8.42 11.13
C ALA A 55 5.66 -9.11 12.19
N PRO A 56 5.18 -9.45 13.40
CA PRO A 56 5.98 -10.18 14.38
C PRO A 56 6.28 -11.62 13.94
N LEU A 57 5.37 -12.27 13.22
CA LEU A 57 5.57 -13.62 12.70
C LEU A 57 6.73 -13.66 11.69
N VAL A 58 6.74 -12.72 10.73
CA VAL A 58 7.82 -12.56 9.76
C VAL A 58 9.13 -12.19 10.44
N ARG A 59 9.08 -11.35 11.48
CA ARG A 59 10.27 -11.00 12.28
C ARG A 59 10.84 -12.21 13.04
N LEU A 60 10.00 -13.11 13.54
CA LEU A 60 10.42 -14.34 14.19
C LEU A 60 11.12 -15.28 13.19
N LEU A 61 10.56 -15.40 11.98
CA LEU A 61 11.16 -16.16 10.89
C LEU A 61 12.50 -15.55 10.44
N GLY A 62 12.66 -14.24 10.59
CA GLY A 62 13.91 -13.51 10.38
C GLY A 62 15.05 -13.86 11.34
N GLN A 63 14.77 -14.48 12.48
CA GLN A 63 15.81 -14.97 13.39
C GLN A 63 16.61 -16.13 12.79
N TYR A 64 16.02 -16.89 11.87
CA TYR A 64 16.72 -17.92 11.10
C TYR A 64 17.52 -17.31 9.95
N HIS A 65 16.91 -16.42 9.15
CA HIS A 65 17.59 -15.74 8.04
C HIS A 65 17.15 -14.28 7.93
N ARG A 66 18.11 -13.36 8.13
CA ARG A 66 17.90 -11.89 8.05
C ARG A 66 17.43 -11.39 6.68
N ALA A 67 17.67 -12.16 5.62
CA ALA A 67 17.25 -11.83 4.25
C ALA A 67 15.73 -12.00 4.04
N ILE A 68 15.08 -12.93 4.76
CA ILE A 68 13.67 -13.27 4.55
C ILE A 68 12.75 -12.09 4.87
N PRO A 69 12.86 -11.41 6.03
CA PRO A 69 12.02 -10.25 6.31
C PRO A 69 12.25 -9.11 5.33
N MET A 70 13.51 -8.83 4.96
CA MET A 70 13.82 -7.76 4.01
C MET A 70 13.19 -8.03 2.64
N ALA A 71 13.27 -9.26 2.15
CA ALA A 71 12.65 -9.64 0.89
C ALA A 71 11.13 -9.49 0.93
N ILE A 72 10.47 -9.93 2.01
CA ILE A 72 9.00 -9.84 2.15
C ILE A 72 8.54 -8.38 2.25
N PHE A 73 9.14 -7.58 3.15
CA PHE A 73 8.75 -6.18 3.31
C PHE A 73 9.09 -5.33 2.09
N GLY A 74 10.13 -5.68 1.34
CA GLY A 74 10.50 -5.00 0.10
C GLY A 74 9.64 -5.40 -1.09
N SER A 75 9.34 -6.69 -1.28
CA SER A 75 8.61 -7.17 -2.46
C SER A 75 7.11 -6.88 -2.40
N THR A 76 6.50 -6.88 -1.21
CA THR A 76 5.06 -6.65 -1.04
C THR A 76 4.58 -5.31 -1.62
N PRO A 77 5.19 -4.15 -1.30
CA PRO A 77 4.80 -2.88 -1.90
C PRO A 77 5.16 -2.78 -3.39
N VAL A 78 6.23 -3.46 -3.85
CA VAL A 78 6.59 -3.50 -5.28
C VAL A 78 5.54 -4.27 -6.09
N LEU A 79 5.12 -5.44 -5.59
CA LEU A 79 4.02 -6.21 -6.17
C LEU A 79 2.71 -5.43 -6.14
N GLY A 80 2.41 -4.76 -5.03
CA GLY A 80 1.24 -3.89 -4.92
C GLY A 80 1.25 -2.75 -5.95
N GLY A 81 2.39 -2.07 -6.12
CA GLY A 81 2.56 -1.04 -7.12
C GLY A 81 2.46 -1.58 -8.56
N LEU A 82 3.03 -2.75 -8.83
CA LEU A 82 2.92 -3.41 -10.13
C LEU A 82 1.47 -3.81 -10.42
N LEU A 83 0.74 -4.35 -9.44
CA LEU A 83 -0.69 -4.63 -9.59
C LEU A 83 -1.51 -3.36 -9.84
N CYS A 84 -1.12 -2.22 -9.26
CA CYS A 84 -1.73 -0.93 -9.59
C CYS A 84 -1.49 -0.52 -11.06
N THR A 85 -0.38 -0.93 -11.69
CA THR A 85 -0.20 -0.68 -13.14
C THR A 85 -1.10 -1.55 -14.02
N LEU A 86 -1.62 -2.66 -13.47
CA LEU A 86 -2.62 -3.50 -14.13
C LEU A 86 -4.05 -2.93 -14.00
N LEU A 87 -4.27 -1.94 -13.13
CA LEU A 87 -5.57 -1.31 -13.04
C LEU A 87 -5.83 -0.49 -14.32
N PRO A 88 -6.97 -0.71 -15.00
CA PRO A 88 -7.32 0.03 -16.20
C PRO A 88 -7.39 1.52 -15.88
N GLU A 89 -6.68 2.31 -16.68
CA GLU A 89 -6.61 3.76 -16.57
C GLU A 89 -8.02 4.36 -16.79
N THR A 90 -8.63 4.97 -15.77
CA THR A 90 -9.91 5.69 -15.86
C THR A 90 -9.74 7.12 -16.35
N ARG A 91 -8.50 7.50 -16.71
CA ARG A 91 -8.17 8.85 -17.14
C ARG A 91 -8.69 9.09 -18.56
N GLY A 92 -9.97 9.45 -18.68
CA GLY A 92 -10.62 9.82 -19.94
C GLY A 92 -11.78 8.93 -20.39
N THR A 93 -12.32 8.04 -19.54
CA THR A 93 -13.62 7.41 -19.81
C THR A 93 -14.75 8.33 -19.36
N ASP A 94 -15.67 8.66 -20.27
CA ASP A 94 -16.91 9.36 -19.93
C ASP A 94 -17.59 8.66 -18.75
N LEU A 95 -17.86 9.44 -17.71
CA LEU A 95 -18.74 9.03 -16.62
C LEU A 95 -20.06 8.63 -17.28
N ALA A 96 -20.44 7.35 -17.19
CA ALA A 96 -21.79 6.96 -17.54
C ALA A 96 -22.71 7.70 -16.56
N ASP A 97 -23.49 8.65 -17.08
CA ASP A 97 -24.54 9.38 -16.36
C ASP A 97 -25.43 8.47 -15.51
#